data_AF-A0A9N9E9V9-F1
#
_entry.id   AF-A0A9N9E9V9-F1
#
_cell.length_a   1.000
_cell.length_b   1.000
_cell.length_c   1.000
_cell.angle_alpha   90.00
_cell.angle_beta   90.00
_cell.angle_gamma   90.00
#
_symmetry.space_group_name_H-M   'P 1'
#
loop_
_entity.id
_entity.type
_entity.pdbx_description
1 polymer ?
#
loop_
_entity_poly.entity_id
_entity_poly.type
_entity_poly.pdbx_seq_one_letter_code
_entity_poly.pdbx_strand_id
1 'polypeptide(L)'
;MNTVIKVNSFVSILLLFFLFTLFNEVTAIAIETRNLNKTNDYCDGFHFKSPKAGDKLLLDNYFTVVWKKGNSKIDEVNGLDLYSNKTGKFVKTLWKGSKKFGADGKASVDVKVEVPKHTQLPADFMFKSWASTQKGPSCFRVSGNFTIIDIII
;
A
#
# COMPACT_ATOMS: atom_id res chain seq x y z
N MET A 1 -28.20 35.84 47.80
CA MET A 1 -26.96 35.73 48.58
C MET A 1 -26.23 34.48 48.13
N ASN A 2 -25.15 34.71 47.38
CA ASN A 2 -24.10 33.85 46.82
C ASN A 2 -24.25 32.31 46.81
N THR A 3 -24.44 31.81 45.59
CA THR A 3 -24.01 30.50 45.10
C THR A 3 -22.48 30.45 45.03
N VAL A 4 -21.81 29.54 45.74
CA VAL A 4 -20.42 29.14 45.42
C VAL A 4 -20.26 27.63 45.62
N ILE A 5 -20.45 26.95 44.50
CA ILE A 5 -19.76 25.75 43.99
C ILE A 5 -18.74 25.14 44.96
N LYS A 6 -19.13 24.05 45.62
CA LYS A 6 -18.24 23.15 46.36
C LYS A 6 -18.00 21.87 45.55
N VAL A 7 -17.55 22.04 44.31
CA VAL A 7 -17.19 20.94 43.39
C VAL A 7 -15.84 21.31 42.77
N ASN A 8 -14.79 21.44 43.58
CA ASN A 8 -13.56 22.08 43.09
C ASN A 8 -12.23 21.47 43.58
N SER A 9 -12.18 20.15 43.81
CA SER A 9 -10.89 19.51 44.02
C SER A 9 -10.78 18.15 43.34
N PHE A 10 -11.78 17.28 43.50
CA PHE A 10 -11.74 15.94 42.91
C PHE A 10 -11.81 15.93 41.37
N VAL A 11 -12.60 16.82 40.75
CA VAL A 11 -12.72 16.91 39.29
C VAL A 11 -11.44 17.43 38.64
N SER A 12 -10.71 18.31 39.33
CA SER A 12 -9.46 18.89 38.83
C SER A 12 -8.32 17.86 38.81
N ILE A 13 -8.23 17.00 39.83
CA ILE A 13 -7.24 15.92 39.90
C ILE A 13 -7.52 14.84 38.84
N LEU A 14 -8.80 14.52 38.58
CA LEU A 14 -9.18 13.55 37.56
C LEU A 14 -8.84 14.04 36.14
N LEU A 15 -9.07 15.33 35.86
CA LEU A 15 -8.70 15.96 34.58
C LEU A 15 -7.19 16.01 34.35
N LEU A 16 -6.39 16.22 35.41
CA LEU A 16 -4.93 16.17 35.34
C LEU A 16 -4.43 14.76 34.98
N PHE A 17 -5.02 13.69 35.54
CA PHE A 17 -4.63 12.32 35.20
C PHE A 17 -4.93 11.93 33.74
N PHE A 18 -6.00 12.46 33.14
CA PHE A 18 -6.31 12.23 31.72
C PHE A 18 -5.37 12.96 30.75
N LEU A 19 -4.75 14.07 31.17
CA LEU A 19 -3.78 14.80 30.32
C LEU A 19 -2.43 14.08 30.22
N PHE A 20 -2.03 13.29 31.23
CA PHE A 20 -0.75 12.59 31.21
C PHE A 20 -0.73 11.30 30.39
N THR A 21 -1.89 10.71 30.06
CA THR A 21 -1.94 9.45 29.28
C THR A 21 -2.05 9.65 27.78
N LEU A 22 -2.23 10.90 27.31
CA LEU A 22 -2.38 11.24 25.89
C LEU A 22 -1.06 11.37 25.11
N PHE A 23 0.09 11.30 25.78
CA PHE A 23 1.42 11.39 25.15
C PHE A 23 2.25 10.12 25.36
N ASN A 24 1.62 8.95 25.30
CA ASN A 24 2.37 7.76 24.88
C ASN A 24 2.67 7.93 23.38
N GLU A 25 3.61 8.81 23.07
CA GLU A 25 4.27 8.83 21.79
C GLU A 25 4.85 7.42 21.61
N VAL A 26 4.21 6.64 20.74
CA VAL A 26 4.83 5.45 20.20
C VAL A 26 6.01 6.00 19.42
N THR A 27 7.19 6.08 20.03
CA THR A 27 8.42 6.35 19.32
C THR A 27 8.56 5.20 18.34
N ALA A 28 8.15 5.43 17.09
CA ALA A 28 8.54 4.57 15.99
C ALA A 28 10.05 4.68 15.94
N ILE A 29 10.73 3.74 16.60
CA ILE A 29 12.16 3.58 16.48
C ILE A 29 12.35 3.26 14.99
N ALA A 30 12.81 4.24 14.22
CA ALA A 30 13.31 3.99 12.89
C ALA A 30 14.33 2.87 13.07
N ILE A 31 14.05 1.70 12.47
CA ILE A 31 14.92 0.54 12.58
C ILE A 31 16.32 1.03 12.22
N GLU A 32 17.19 1.09 13.24
CA GLU A 32 18.59 1.42 13.05
C GLU A 32 19.10 0.56 11.91
N THR A 33 19.78 1.21 10.99
CA THR A 33 20.29 0.68 9.73
C THR A 33 21.29 -0.43 10.04
N ARG A 34 20.79 -1.62 10.39
CA ARG A 34 21.60 -2.81 10.65
C ARG A 34 22.32 -3.15 9.36
N ASN A 35 23.60 -2.81 9.30
CA ASN A 35 24.60 -3.34 8.38
C ASN A 35 24.07 -3.72 6.99
N LEU A 36 23.81 -2.71 6.15
CA LEU A 36 23.41 -2.85 4.74
C LEU A 36 24.47 -3.51 3.83
N ASN A 37 25.60 -3.99 4.37
CA ASN A 37 26.67 -4.65 3.61
C ASN A 37 26.51 -6.18 3.50
N LYS A 38 25.46 -6.75 4.10
CA LYS A 38 24.92 -8.05 3.68
C LYS A 38 23.60 -7.75 3.01
N THR A 39 23.63 -7.45 1.71
CA THR A 39 22.42 -7.24 0.90
C THR A 39 21.52 -8.46 1.06
N ASN A 40 20.53 -8.34 1.93
CA ASN A 40 19.45 -9.29 2.08
C ASN A 40 18.61 -9.18 0.79
N ASP A 41 19.08 -9.90 -0.24
CA ASP A 41 18.58 -10.11 -1.61
C ASP A 41 17.10 -10.55 -1.72
N TYR A 42 16.33 -10.54 -0.64
CA TYR A 42 14.98 -11.10 -0.57
C TYR A 42 14.02 -10.46 -1.57
N CYS A 43 14.18 -9.17 -1.88
CA CYS A 43 13.31 -8.44 -2.82
C CYS A 43 14.00 -8.10 -4.14
N ASP A 44 15.22 -8.60 -4.38
CA ASP A 44 16.04 -8.20 -5.52
C ASP A 44 15.48 -8.70 -6.85
N GLY A 45 15.32 -7.82 -7.83
CA GLY A 45 14.75 -8.17 -9.13
C GLY A 45 13.24 -8.45 -9.16
N PHE A 46 12.50 -8.36 -8.04
CA PHE A 46 11.04 -8.38 -8.07
C PHE A 46 10.49 -7.08 -8.67
N HIS A 47 9.68 -7.18 -9.72
CA HIS A 47 9.08 -6.03 -10.40
C HIS A 47 7.78 -6.39 -11.14
N PHE A 48 7.03 -5.35 -11.51
CA PHE A 48 5.91 -5.47 -12.45
C PHE A 48 6.45 -5.69 -13.87
N LYS A 49 5.96 -6.74 -14.52
CA LYS A 49 6.12 -6.93 -15.97
C LYS A 49 4.98 -6.26 -16.75
N SER A 50 3.79 -6.20 -16.15
CA SER A 50 2.57 -5.58 -16.68
C SER A 50 1.78 -4.96 -15.53
N PRO A 51 1.28 -3.70 -15.65
CA PRO A 51 1.38 -2.83 -16.81
C PRO A 51 2.79 -2.24 -16.99
N LYS A 52 3.10 -1.81 -18.21
CA LYS A 52 4.28 -1.01 -18.53
C LYS A 52 3.96 0.48 -18.33
N ALA A 53 5.01 1.28 -18.17
CA ALA A 53 4.88 2.73 -18.14
C ALA A 53 4.28 3.24 -19.46
N GLY A 54 3.25 4.08 -19.38
CA GLY A 54 2.52 4.63 -20.52
C GLY A 54 1.38 3.75 -21.06
N ASP A 55 1.15 2.56 -20.50
CA ASP A 55 0.01 1.74 -20.89
C ASP A 55 -1.32 2.47 -20.62
N LYS A 56 -2.33 2.17 -21.44
CA LYS A 56 -3.70 2.66 -21.25
C LYS A 56 -4.60 1.50 -20.83
N LEU A 57 -5.25 1.64 -19.69
CA LEU A 57 -6.20 0.66 -19.17
C LEU A 57 -7.63 1.21 -19.28
N LEU A 58 -8.56 0.36 -19.72
CA LEU A 58 -9.97 0.75 -19.82
C LEU A 58 -10.65 0.60 -18.46
N LEU A 59 -11.39 1.62 -18.04
CA LEU A 59 -12.25 1.55 -16.86
C LEU A 59 -13.24 0.38 -17.00
N ASP A 60 -13.53 -0.26 -15.87
CA ASP A 60 -14.48 -1.37 -15.72
C ASP A 60 -14.15 -2.65 -16.50
N ASN A 61 -13.01 -2.70 -17.20
CA ASN A 61 -12.52 -3.90 -17.87
C ASN A 61 -11.57 -4.70 -16.98
N TYR A 62 -11.44 -5.99 -17.29
CA TYR A 62 -10.43 -6.84 -16.69
C TYR A 62 -9.07 -6.61 -17.34
N PHE A 63 -8.03 -6.56 -16.51
CA PHE A 63 -6.65 -6.43 -16.92
C PHE A 63 -5.78 -7.47 -16.20
N THR A 64 -4.91 -8.14 -16.93
CA THR A 64 -3.96 -9.10 -16.37
C THR A 64 -2.72 -8.38 -15.86
N VAL A 65 -2.60 -8.30 -14.53
CA VAL A 65 -1.38 -7.82 -13.87
C VAL A 65 -0.38 -8.96 -13.81
N VAL A 66 0.87 -8.66 -14.14
CA VAL A 66 1.93 -9.67 -14.20
C VAL A 66 3.15 -9.17 -13.45
N TRP A 67 3.67 -10.00 -12.55
CA TRP A 67 4.93 -9.78 -11.87
C TRP A 67 6.00 -10.75 -12.35
N LYS A 68 7.26 -10.34 -12.19
CA LYS A 68 8.42 -11.21 -12.35
C LYS A 68 9.19 -11.25 -11.03
N LYS A 69 9.52 -12.47 -10.59
CA LYS A 69 10.27 -12.72 -9.36
C LYS A 69 11.71 -12.20 -9.43
N GLY A 70 12.36 -12.32 -10.58
CA GLY A 70 13.78 -12.01 -10.72
C GLY A 70 14.63 -12.93 -9.84
N ASN A 71 15.63 -12.36 -9.16
CA ASN A 71 16.49 -13.07 -8.22
C ASN A 71 15.94 -13.08 -6.79
N SER A 72 14.72 -12.57 -6.59
CA SER A 72 14.15 -12.38 -5.25
C SER A 72 13.80 -13.72 -4.59
N LYS A 73 13.73 -13.72 -3.27
CA LYS A 73 13.32 -14.87 -2.45
C LYS A 73 11.83 -14.80 -2.08
N ILE A 74 11.04 -14.06 -2.85
CA ILE A 74 9.59 -13.92 -2.68
C ILE A 74 8.89 -15.21 -3.10
N ASP A 75 7.94 -15.66 -2.30
CA ASP A 75 7.18 -16.87 -2.58
C ASP A 75 5.85 -16.57 -3.27
N GLU A 76 5.18 -15.50 -2.84
CA GLU A 76 3.87 -15.12 -3.34
C GLU A 76 3.63 -13.62 -3.28
N VAL A 77 2.81 -13.13 -4.21
CA VAL A 77 2.24 -11.79 -4.17
C VAL A 77 0.92 -11.85 -3.42
N ASN A 78 0.68 -10.89 -2.52
CA ASN A 78 -0.44 -10.91 -1.58
C ASN A 78 -1.51 -9.85 -1.83
N GLY A 79 -1.21 -8.88 -2.68
CA GLY A 79 -2.23 -7.94 -3.13
C GLY A 79 -1.73 -6.87 -4.08
N LEU A 80 -2.70 -6.07 -4.52
CA LEU A 80 -2.54 -5.02 -5.50
C LEU A 80 -3.45 -3.84 -5.14
N ASP A 81 -2.82 -2.72 -4.87
CA ASP A 81 -3.47 -1.44 -4.62
C ASP A 81 -3.27 -0.50 -5.80
N LEU A 82 -4.28 0.32 -6.08
CA LEU A 82 -4.24 1.43 -7.01
C LEU A 82 -3.94 2.73 -6.25
N TYR A 83 -3.02 3.51 -6.78
CA TYR A 83 -2.62 4.82 -6.27
C TYR A 83 -2.72 5.87 -7.38
N SER A 84 -3.11 7.08 -7.02
CA SER A 84 -3.07 8.24 -7.93
C SER A 84 -1.62 8.66 -8.13
N ASN A 85 -1.15 8.75 -9.38
CA ASN A 85 0.20 9.23 -9.66
C ASN A 85 0.35 10.72 -9.30
N LYS A 86 -0.68 11.54 -9.57
CA LYS A 86 -0.68 12.99 -9.30
C LYS A 86 -0.54 13.32 -7.81
N THR A 87 -1.18 12.54 -6.94
CA THR A 87 -1.27 12.87 -5.50
C THR A 87 -0.49 11.91 -4.60
N GLY A 88 -0.03 10.78 -5.14
CA GLY A 88 0.56 9.68 -4.36
C GLY A 88 -0.42 9.00 -3.39
N LYS A 89 -1.70 9.35 -3.42
CA LYS A 89 -2.71 8.83 -2.48
C LYS A 89 -3.24 7.48 -2.92
N PHE A 90 -3.51 6.64 -1.93
CA PHE A 90 -4.24 5.38 -2.10
C PHE A 90 -5.64 5.68 -2.68
N VAL A 91 -6.02 4.89 -3.67
CA VAL A 91 -7.33 4.98 -4.34
C VAL A 91 -8.20 3.81 -3.91
N LYS A 92 -7.73 2.58 -4.17
CA LYS A 92 -8.51 1.37 -3.91
C LYS A 92 -7.62 0.12 -3.95
N THR A 93 -7.95 -0.89 -3.14
CA THR A 93 -7.39 -2.25 -3.31
C THR A 93 -8.16 -2.95 -4.42
N LEU A 94 -7.47 -3.31 -5.51
CA LEU A 94 -8.09 -4.01 -6.65
C LEU A 94 -8.06 -5.52 -6.47
N TRP A 95 -7.09 -6.04 -5.72
CA TRP A 95 -6.98 -7.46 -5.44
C TRP A 95 -6.26 -7.71 -4.12
N LYS A 96 -6.75 -8.71 -3.37
CA LYS A 96 -6.13 -9.22 -2.14
C LYS A 96 -6.25 -10.73 -2.15
N GLY A 97 -5.15 -11.43 -1.92
CA GLY A 97 -5.13 -12.89 -1.97
C GLY A 97 -3.72 -13.45 -1.76
N SER A 98 -3.45 -14.60 -2.34
CA SER A 98 -2.10 -15.14 -2.47
C SER A 98 -1.94 -15.70 -3.88
N LYS A 99 -0.88 -15.26 -4.56
CA LYS A 99 -0.49 -15.77 -5.88
C LYS A 99 0.98 -16.14 -5.86
N LYS A 100 1.25 -17.45 -5.91
CA LYS A 100 2.59 -18.00 -6.05
C LYS A 100 3.15 -17.78 -7.44
N PHE A 101 4.47 -17.67 -7.54
CA PHE A 101 5.16 -17.65 -8.81
C PHE A 101 5.20 -19.06 -9.44
N GLY A 102 4.95 -19.13 -10.75
CA GLY A 102 5.11 -20.34 -11.53
C GLY A 102 6.59 -20.69 -11.79
N ALA A 103 6.82 -21.82 -12.45
CA ALA A 103 8.17 -22.29 -12.81
C ALA A 103 8.93 -21.29 -13.73
N ASP A 104 8.21 -20.44 -14.46
CA ASP A 104 8.78 -19.39 -15.31
C ASP A 104 9.14 -18.09 -14.54
N GLY A 105 9.01 -18.12 -13.21
CA GLY A 105 9.28 -16.98 -12.34
C GLY A 105 8.26 -15.86 -12.47
N LYS A 106 7.05 -16.12 -12.99
CA LYS A 106 5.97 -15.13 -13.09
C LYS A 106 4.78 -15.47 -12.21
N ALA A 107 4.11 -14.42 -11.76
CA ALA A 107 2.80 -14.50 -11.13
C ALA A 107 1.85 -13.58 -11.89
N SER A 108 0.59 -13.97 -12.04
CA SER A 108 -0.43 -13.14 -12.69
C SER A 108 -1.79 -13.29 -12.02
N VAL A 109 -2.54 -12.19 -12.04
CA VAL A 109 -3.93 -12.13 -11.61
C VAL A 109 -4.69 -11.20 -12.55
N ASP A 110 -5.93 -11.56 -12.86
CA ASP A 110 -6.85 -10.67 -13.56
C ASP A 110 -7.58 -9.82 -12.53
N VAL A 111 -7.57 -8.50 -12.75
CA VAL A 111 -8.26 -7.55 -11.88
C VAL A 111 -9.20 -6.69 -12.70
N LYS A 112 -10.36 -6.37 -12.13
CA LYS A 112 -11.23 -5.37 -12.72
C LYS A 112 -10.64 -3.98 -12.40
N VAL A 113 -10.39 -3.19 -13.44
CA VAL A 113 -9.85 -1.83 -13.30
C VAL A 113 -10.98 -0.91 -12.87
N GLU A 114 -10.94 -0.47 -11.61
CA GLU A 114 -12.00 0.36 -11.02
C GLU A 114 -11.42 1.56 -10.27
N VAL A 115 -12.07 2.71 -10.42
CA VAL A 115 -11.78 3.94 -9.66
C VAL A 115 -13.05 4.44 -8.97
N PRO A 116 -12.96 5.30 -7.93
CA PRO A 116 -14.13 5.92 -7.33
C PRO A 116 -14.98 6.66 -8.36
N LYS A 117 -16.31 6.67 -8.15
CA LYS A 117 -17.23 7.47 -8.96
C LYS A 117 -16.80 8.94 -8.95
N HIS A 118 -16.95 9.62 -10.09
CA HIS A 118 -16.54 11.01 -10.31
C HIS A 118 -15.03 11.26 -10.37
N THR A 119 -14.21 10.22 -10.44
CA THR A 119 -12.81 10.38 -10.85
C THR A 119 -12.78 10.98 -12.25
N GLN A 120 -12.09 12.10 -12.42
CA GLN A 120 -11.90 12.71 -13.75
C GLN A 120 -10.91 11.85 -14.53
N LEU A 121 -11.37 11.27 -15.64
CA LEU A 121 -10.57 10.48 -16.57
C LEU A 121 -10.44 11.22 -17.91
N PRO A 122 -9.35 11.04 -18.66
CA PRO A 122 -8.21 10.16 -18.38
C PRO A 122 -7.34 10.67 -17.23
N ALA A 123 -6.77 9.75 -16.44
CA ALA A 123 -5.84 10.10 -15.37
C ALA A 123 -4.76 9.03 -15.17
N ASP A 124 -3.62 9.46 -14.63
CA ASP A 124 -2.47 8.58 -14.37
C ASP A 124 -2.50 7.96 -12.98
N PHE A 125 -2.16 6.69 -12.94
CA PHE A 125 -2.13 5.86 -11.75
C PHE A 125 -0.87 5.02 -11.70
N MET A 126 -0.64 4.45 -10.52
CA MET A 126 0.39 3.46 -10.26
C MET A 126 -0.24 2.30 -9.48
N PHE A 127 0.25 1.10 -9.73
CA PHE A 127 -0.03 -0.03 -8.85
C PHE A 127 1.03 -0.14 -7.78
N LYS A 128 0.63 -0.53 -6.58
CA LYS A 128 1.54 -0.99 -5.52
C LYS A 128 1.16 -2.40 -5.13
N SER A 129 2.11 -3.33 -5.22
CA SER A 129 1.94 -4.71 -4.76
C SER A 129 2.77 -4.97 -3.52
N TRP A 130 2.25 -5.81 -2.64
CA TRP A 130 2.99 -6.40 -1.53
C TRP A 130 3.09 -7.90 -1.72
N ALA A 131 4.23 -8.44 -1.30
CA ALA A 131 4.58 -9.83 -1.52
C ALA A 131 5.34 -10.34 -0.29
N SER A 132 5.20 -11.62 0.00
CA SER A 132 5.77 -12.24 1.19
C SER A 132 6.87 -13.25 0.82
N THR A 133 7.74 -13.46 1.79
CA THR A 133 8.80 -14.46 1.77
C THR A 133 8.55 -15.41 2.95
N GLN A 134 8.99 -16.66 2.86
CA GLN A 134 8.73 -17.66 3.89
C GLN A 134 9.39 -17.32 5.24
N LYS A 135 10.57 -16.70 5.21
CA LYS A 135 11.43 -16.49 6.39
C LYS A 135 12.08 -15.10 6.44
N GLY A 136 11.71 -14.19 5.53
CA GLY A 136 12.33 -12.88 5.37
C GLY A 136 11.30 -11.75 5.49
N PRO A 137 11.70 -10.51 5.16
CA PRO A 137 10.78 -9.38 5.15
C PRO A 137 9.74 -9.52 4.04
N SER A 138 8.61 -8.81 4.21
CA SER A 138 7.70 -8.54 3.11
C SER A 138 8.31 -7.53 2.15
N CYS A 139 8.07 -7.72 0.85
CA CYS A 139 8.54 -6.87 -0.22
C CYS A 139 7.40 -6.02 -0.77
N PHE A 140 7.71 -4.78 -1.16
CA PHE A 140 6.76 -3.91 -1.87
C PHE A 140 7.38 -3.43 -3.18
N ARG A 141 6.55 -3.33 -4.21
CA ARG A 141 6.92 -2.72 -5.49
C ARG A 141 5.82 -1.83 -6.00
N VAL A 142 6.23 -0.80 -6.73
CA VAL A 142 5.34 0.11 -7.43
C VAL A 142 5.57 -0.08 -8.93
N SER A 143 4.51 -0.05 -9.74
CA SER A 143 4.60 -0.11 -11.19
C SER A 143 5.12 1.20 -11.79
N GLY A 144 5.38 1.20 -13.09
CA GLY A 144 5.41 2.46 -13.84
C GLY A 144 4.00 3.09 -13.90
N ASN A 145 3.96 4.37 -14.27
CA ASN A 145 2.71 5.11 -14.42
C ASN A 145 1.93 4.59 -15.65
N PHE A 146 0.64 4.39 -15.51
CA PHE A 146 -0.26 4.05 -16.62
C PHE A 146 -1.51 4.93 -16.52
N THR A 147 -2.20 5.13 -17.64
CA THR A 147 -3.39 5.96 -17.70
C THR A 147 -4.63 5.09 -17.69
N ILE A 148 -5.58 5.37 -16.80
CA ILE A 148 -6.94 4.80 -16.91
C ILE A 148 -7.77 5.74 -17.76
N ILE A 149 -8.50 5.19 -18.73
CA ILE A 149 -9.39 5.91 -19.65
C ILE A 149 -10.80 5.33 -19.58
N ASP A 150 -11.81 6.15 -19.83
CA ASP A 150 -13.19 5.67 -19.96
C ASP A 150 -13.39 4.88 -21.25
N ILE A 151 -14.32 3.93 -21.22
CA ILE A 151 -14.88 3.34 -22.44
C ILE A 151 -15.70 4.45 -23.10
N ILE A 152 -15.20 4.98 -24.21
CA ILE A 152 -16.02 5.82 -25.09
C ILE A 152 -17.02 4.87 -25.76
N ILE A 153 -18.26 4.89 -25.28
CA ILE A 153 -19.41 4.26 -25.96
C ILE A 153 -19.95 5.25 -26.98
#